data_AF-A0A9Q3KJK1-F1
#
_entry.id   AF-A0A9Q3KJK1-F1
#
_cell.length_a   1.000
_cell.length_b   1.000
_cell.length_c   1.000
_cell.angle_alpha   90.00
_cell.angle_beta   90.00
_cell.angle_gamma   90.00
#
_symmetry.space_group_name_H-M   'P 1'
#
loop_
_entity.id
_entity.type
_entity.pdbx_description
1 polymer ?
#
loop_
_entity_poly.entity_id
_entity_poly.type
_entity_poly.pdbx_seq_one_letter_code
_entity_poly.pdbx_strand_id
1 'polypeptide(L)'
;MYILGALAFYIYVYWKNAHGKSTQLASIGPIMLICLNLPPSGRLKPKNVYVAGIIPFQKETTSLQLNYLLIPLINELKELWQGYHFSPTSTGPSGSFIHVTILTANADVVAMHKLTGFISHSGNHFGNFCTIDKAQIEEIGPQFHYICSYQNHKPTIVKWIWASPQHRQEIVSEYGVKYSIWQDLQYWDATRMVNPDIMHNLIL
;
A
#
# COMPACT_ATOMS: atom_id res chain seq x y z
N MET A 1 -13.97 -18.58 -8.39
CA MET A 1 -14.12 -18.59 -9.86
C MET A 1 -12.87 -17.93 -10.43
N TYR A 2 -11.94 -18.71 -11.00
CA TYR A 2 -10.73 -18.18 -11.61
C TYR A 2 -11.09 -17.71 -13.02
N ILE A 3 -11.04 -16.40 -13.27
CA ILE A 3 -11.17 -15.86 -14.61
C ILE A 3 -9.86 -16.19 -15.34
N LEU A 4 -9.95 -16.91 -16.46
CA LEU A 4 -8.79 -17.23 -17.28
C LEU A 4 -8.12 -15.92 -17.68
N GLY A 5 -6.81 -15.79 -17.44
CA GLY A 5 -6.09 -14.55 -17.71
C GLY A 5 -6.20 -13.46 -16.64
N ALA A 6 -6.77 -13.70 -15.45
CA ALA A 6 -6.74 -12.71 -14.36
C ALA A 6 -5.89 -13.20 -13.17
N LEU A 7 -4.82 -12.47 -12.85
CA LEU A 7 -3.98 -12.73 -11.69
C LEU A 7 -4.19 -11.66 -10.61
N ALA A 8 -4.51 -12.12 -9.41
CA ALA A 8 -4.63 -11.31 -8.22
C ALA A 8 -3.39 -11.47 -7.36
N PHE A 9 -2.81 -10.35 -6.95
CA PHE A 9 -1.67 -10.32 -6.03
C PHE A 9 -2.02 -9.60 -4.74
N TYR A 10 -1.39 -10.06 -3.68
CA TYR A 10 -1.28 -9.38 -2.41
C TYR A 10 0.13 -8.78 -2.33
N ILE A 11 0.26 -7.52 -1.93
CA ILE A 11 1.54 -6.87 -1.73
C ILE A 11 1.90 -6.80 -0.26
N TYR A 12 3.10 -7.26 0.09
CA TYR A 12 3.67 -7.10 1.41
C TYR A 12 4.78 -6.07 1.36
N VAL A 13 4.68 -5.05 2.20
CA VAL A 13 5.74 -4.04 2.32
C VAL A 13 6.09 -3.86 3.77
N TYR A 14 7.38 -3.95 4.07
CA TYR A 14 7.85 -4.03 5.44
C TYR A 14 9.21 -3.37 5.58
N TRP A 15 9.45 -2.60 6.63
CA TRP A 15 10.73 -1.92 6.85
C TRP A 15 11.40 -2.48 8.10
N LYS A 16 12.53 -3.17 7.93
CA LYS A 16 13.32 -3.70 9.06
C LYS A 16 14.66 -3.00 9.13
N ASN A 17 15.12 -2.69 10.34
CA ASN A 17 16.52 -2.41 10.59
C ASN A 17 17.36 -3.61 10.13
N ALA A 18 18.22 -3.40 9.14
CA ALA A 18 19.09 -4.40 8.56
C ALA A 18 20.12 -4.95 9.55
N HIS A 19 20.42 -4.21 10.63
CA HIS A 19 21.48 -4.53 11.59
C HIS A 19 20.95 -4.90 13.01
N GLY A 20 19.64 -5.12 13.16
CA GLY A 20 19.03 -5.43 14.47
C GLY A 20 18.73 -4.19 15.33
N LYS A 21 18.31 -4.41 16.59
CA LYS A 21 17.79 -3.34 17.48
C LYS A 21 18.84 -2.32 17.94
N SER A 22 20.13 -2.61 17.80
CA SER A 22 21.23 -1.85 18.42
C SER A 22 21.69 -0.63 17.60
N THR A 23 21.53 -0.65 16.27
CA THR A 23 22.03 0.43 15.40
C THR A 23 21.08 0.67 14.23
N GLN A 24 20.40 1.82 14.21
CA GLN A 24 19.64 2.33 13.06
C GLN A 24 20.59 2.83 11.95
N LEU A 25 21.53 1.99 11.51
CA LEU A 25 22.51 2.36 10.47
C LEU A 25 21.97 2.10 9.06
N ALA A 26 21.07 1.12 8.91
CA ALA A 26 20.37 0.87 7.65
C ALA A 26 19.06 0.11 7.89
N SER A 27 18.02 0.47 7.14
CA SER A 27 16.76 -0.23 6.97
C SER A 27 16.70 -0.83 5.57
N ILE A 28 16.16 -2.04 5.46
CA ILE A 28 15.82 -2.66 4.17
C ILE A 28 14.30 -2.82 4.10
N GLY A 29 13.71 -2.31 3.03
CA GLY A 29 12.29 -2.41 2.76
C GLY A 29 12.00 -3.32 1.55
N PRO A 30 11.79 -4.64 1.72
CA PRO A 30 11.32 -5.47 0.62
C PRO A 30 9.89 -5.12 0.24
N ILE A 31 9.64 -5.03 -1.06
CA ILE A 31 8.32 -5.00 -1.67
C ILE A 31 8.10 -6.38 -2.31
N MET A 32 7.20 -7.17 -1.73
CA MET A 32 6.93 -8.53 -2.17
C MET A 32 5.52 -8.64 -2.71
N LEU A 33 5.35 -9.34 -3.83
CA LEU A 33 4.08 -9.68 -4.44
C LEU A 33 3.83 -11.18 -4.28
N ILE A 34 2.67 -11.51 -3.76
CA ILE A 34 2.23 -12.88 -3.48
C ILE A 34 1.02 -13.16 -4.36
N CYS A 35 1.12 -14.17 -5.23
CA CYS A 35 0.01 -14.55 -6.11
C CYS A 35 -1.11 -15.23 -5.30
N LEU A 36 -2.27 -14.58 -5.22
CA LEU A 36 -3.44 -15.08 -4.49
C LEU A 36 -4.16 -16.20 -5.25
N ASN A 37 -3.87 -16.36 -6.55
CA ASN A 37 -4.43 -17.44 -7.35
C ASN A 37 -3.88 -18.82 -6.94
N LEU A 38 -2.71 -18.86 -6.30
CA LEU A 38 -2.13 -20.10 -5.77
C LEU A 38 -2.91 -20.60 -4.54
N PRO A 39 -2.95 -21.93 -4.29
CA PRO A 39 -3.48 -22.48 -3.06
C PRO A 39 -2.81 -21.87 -1.83
N PRO A 40 -3.53 -21.62 -0.72
CA PRO A 40 -2.97 -20.98 0.48
C PRO A 40 -1.65 -21.60 0.97
N SER A 41 -1.55 -22.93 0.95
CA SER A 41 -0.35 -23.68 1.35
C SER A 41 0.88 -23.43 0.45
N GLY A 42 0.68 -22.88 -0.75
CA GLY A 42 1.73 -22.58 -1.72
C GLY A 42 2.13 -21.10 -1.78
N ARG A 43 1.29 -20.17 -1.32
CA ARG A 43 1.46 -18.72 -1.57
C ARG A 43 2.76 -18.15 -1.03
N LEU A 44 3.14 -18.51 0.20
CA LEU A 44 4.32 -17.97 0.89
C LEU A 44 5.57 -18.85 0.73
N LYS A 45 5.54 -19.85 -0.16
CA LYS A 45 6.76 -20.61 -0.46
C LYS A 45 7.75 -19.68 -1.18
N PRO A 46 9.06 -19.70 -0.83
CA PRO A 46 10.04 -18.78 -1.43
C PRO A 46 10.01 -18.73 -2.96
N LYS A 47 9.79 -19.86 -3.62
CA LYS A 47 9.68 -19.97 -5.09
C LYS A 47 8.46 -19.28 -5.73
N ASN A 48 7.46 -18.90 -4.92
CA ASN A 48 6.19 -18.32 -5.35
C ASN A 48 6.02 -16.86 -4.90
N VAL A 49 7.03 -16.29 -4.22
CA VAL A 49 7.05 -14.89 -3.80
C VAL A 49 7.87 -14.10 -4.80
N TYR A 50 7.27 -13.06 -5.38
CA TYR A 50 7.95 -12.18 -6.32
C TYR A 50 8.46 -10.96 -5.58
N VAL A 51 9.75 -10.68 -5.67
CA VAL A 51 10.34 -9.47 -5.08
C VAL A 51 10.30 -8.38 -6.13
N ALA A 52 9.35 -7.45 -6.00
CA ALA A 52 9.20 -6.33 -6.93
C ALA A 52 10.26 -5.24 -6.71
N GLY A 53 10.82 -5.17 -5.50
CA GLY A 53 11.90 -4.25 -5.20
C GLY A 53 12.47 -4.48 -3.81
N ILE A 54 13.71 -4.07 -3.63
CA ILE A 54 14.37 -3.96 -2.33
C ILE A 54 14.80 -2.51 -2.20
N ILE A 55 14.27 -1.82 -1.20
CA ILE A 55 14.58 -0.42 -0.98
C ILE A 55 15.62 -0.31 0.15
N PRO A 56 16.90 -0.05 -0.16
CA PRO A 56 17.92 0.19 0.85
C PRO A 56 17.86 1.64 1.35
N PHE A 57 17.91 1.84 2.66
CA PHE A 57 17.99 3.19 3.22
C PHE A 57 18.86 3.23 4.47
N GLN A 58 19.67 4.27 4.64
CA GLN A 58 20.37 4.52 5.89
C GLN A 58 19.45 5.11 6.98
N LYS A 59 18.38 5.81 6.55
CA LYS A 59 17.36 6.43 7.41
C LYS A 59 15.98 6.26 6.79
N GLU A 60 14.93 6.23 7.61
CA GLU A 60 13.57 5.99 7.17
C GLU A 60 13.15 6.86 5.96
N THR A 61 12.67 6.21 4.89
CA THR A 61 12.30 6.87 3.62
C THR A 61 11.14 7.84 3.84
N THR A 62 11.27 9.08 3.34
CA THR A 62 10.15 10.03 3.32
C THR A 62 9.06 9.55 2.36
N SER A 63 7.80 9.93 2.58
CA SER A 63 6.70 9.57 1.66
C SER A 63 6.94 10.05 0.22
N LEU A 64 7.60 11.20 0.05
CA LEU A 64 7.95 11.73 -1.27
C LEU A 64 8.97 10.85 -1.99
N GLN A 65 10.06 10.46 -1.30
CA GLN A 65 11.06 9.56 -1.87
C GLN A 65 10.45 8.20 -2.22
N LEU A 66 9.57 7.67 -1.36
CA LEU A 66 8.90 6.41 -1.62
C LEU A 66 8.03 6.49 -2.89
N ASN A 67 7.30 7.59 -3.08
CA ASN A 67 6.51 7.80 -4.28
C ASN A 67 7.39 7.74 -5.55
N TYR A 68 8.55 8.41 -5.56
CA TYR A 68 9.46 8.36 -6.70
C TYR A 68 10.01 6.97 -6.98
N LEU A 69 10.38 6.23 -5.94
CA LEU A 69 10.92 4.87 -6.07
C LEU A 69 9.90 3.87 -6.59
N LEU A 70 8.61 4.12 -6.35
CA LEU A 70 7.52 3.25 -6.75
C LEU A 70 6.98 3.55 -8.15
N ILE A 71 7.43 4.63 -8.82
CA ILE A 71 6.97 4.98 -10.18
C ILE A 71 7.05 3.79 -11.15
N PRO A 72 8.17 3.04 -11.25
CA PRO A 72 8.25 1.92 -12.19
C PRO A 72 7.19 0.84 -11.91
N LEU A 73 7.07 0.44 -10.64
CA LEU A 73 6.10 -0.57 -10.22
C LEU A 73 4.65 -0.14 -10.49
N ILE A 74 4.31 1.11 -10.19
CA ILE A 74 2.94 1.62 -10.41
C ILE A 74 2.62 1.70 -11.91
N ASN A 75 3.59 2.07 -12.75
CA ASN A 75 3.41 2.08 -14.20
C ASN A 75 3.20 0.67 -14.77
N GLU A 76 3.99 -0.31 -14.33
CA GLU A 76 3.80 -1.71 -14.71
C GLU A 76 2.42 -2.23 -14.27
N LEU A 77 1.99 -1.93 -13.04
CA LEU A 77 0.67 -2.32 -12.56
C LEU A 77 -0.47 -1.65 -13.33
N LYS A 78 -0.30 -0.39 -13.78
CA LYS A 78 -1.26 0.29 -14.64
C LYS A 78 -1.39 -0.41 -16.00
N GLU A 79 -0.27 -0.79 -16.60
CA GLU A 79 -0.26 -1.53 -17.87
C GLU A 79 -0.92 -2.90 -17.72
N LEU A 80 -0.51 -3.66 -16.71
CA LEU A 80 -1.07 -4.99 -16.43
C LEU A 80 -2.56 -4.93 -16.05
N TRP A 81 -3.05 -3.82 -15.49
CA TRP A 81 -4.48 -3.64 -15.24
C TRP A 81 -5.28 -3.51 -16.54
N GLN A 82 -4.76 -2.78 -17.54
CA GLN A 82 -5.37 -2.70 -18.87
C GLN A 82 -5.27 -4.03 -19.63
N GLY A 83 -4.33 -4.87 -19.23
CA GLY A 83 -4.08 -6.19 -19.79
C GLY A 83 -2.87 -6.19 -20.70
N TYR A 84 -2.07 -7.25 -20.63
CA TYR A 84 -0.82 -7.39 -21.36
C TYR A 84 -0.77 -8.72 -22.12
N HIS A 85 -0.33 -8.66 -23.37
CA HIS A 85 -0.17 -9.83 -24.21
C HIS A 85 1.27 -10.35 -24.14
N PHE A 86 1.46 -11.47 -23.45
CA PHE A 86 2.72 -12.19 -23.42
C PHE A 86 2.94 -12.92 -24.74
N SER A 87 4.17 -12.81 -25.26
CA SER A 87 4.60 -13.52 -26.45
C SER A 87 4.44 -15.04 -26.30
N PRO A 88 4.22 -15.76 -27.42
CA PRO A 88 4.23 -17.21 -27.44
C PRO A 88 5.41 -17.82 -26.70
N THR A 89 5.12 -18.84 -25.89
CA THR A 89 6.13 -19.67 -25.22
C THR A 89 6.06 -21.09 -25.76
N SER A 90 7.08 -21.92 -25.48
CA SER A 90 7.09 -23.35 -25.84
C SER A 90 5.84 -24.09 -25.36
N THR A 91 5.31 -23.71 -24.19
CA THR A 91 4.11 -24.31 -23.59
C THR A 91 2.81 -23.55 -23.93
N GLY A 92 2.90 -22.42 -24.65
CA GLY A 92 1.78 -21.55 -24.99
C GLY A 92 2.01 -20.87 -26.34
N PRO A 93 1.90 -21.58 -27.47
CA PRO A 93 2.26 -21.08 -28.80
C PRO A 93 1.36 -19.94 -29.31
N SER A 94 0.21 -19.71 -28.69
CA SER A 94 -0.68 -18.57 -28.97
C SER A 94 -0.36 -17.32 -28.14
N GLY A 95 0.66 -17.38 -27.27
CA GLY A 95 0.88 -16.35 -26.26
C GLY A 95 -0.17 -16.42 -25.15
N SER A 96 -0.24 -15.39 -24.31
CA SER A 96 -1.22 -15.30 -23.25
C SER A 96 -1.57 -13.86 -22.95
N PHE A 97 -2.85 -13.52 -22.97
CA PHE A 97 -3.33 -12.23 -22.52
C PHE A 97 -3.71 -12.31 -21.05
N ILE A 98 -3.10 -11.46 -20.21
CA ILE A 98 -3.40 -11.44 -18.77
C ILE A 98 -3.67 -10.03 -18.25
N HIS A 99 -4.52 -9.96 -17.24
CA HIS A 99 -4.68 -8.82 -16.36
C HIS A 99 -4.07 -9.13 -15.00
N VAL A 100 -3.43 -8.13 -14.39
CA VAL A 100 -2.94 -8.22 -13.02
C VAL A 100 -3.56 -7.13 -12.17
N THR A 101 -3.97 -7.48 -10.96
CA THR A 101 -4.46 -6.52 -9.97
C THR A 101 -3.86 -6.79 -8.60
N ILE A 102 -3.63 -5.73 -7.83
CA ILE A 102 -3.35 -5.84 -6.40
C ILE A 102 -4.69 -5.83 -5.67
N LEU A 103 -5.03 -6.91 -4.95
CA LEU A 103 -6.28 -6.98 -4.18
C LEU A 103 -6.15 -6.38 -2.79
N THR A 104 -4.96 -6.51 -2.18
CA THR A 104 -4.72 -6.01 -0.83
C THR A 104 -3.24 -5.79 -0.61
N ALA A 105 -2.91 -4.85 0.27
CA ALA A 105 -1.59 -4.68 0.86
C ALA A 105 -1.61 -5.08 2.33
N ASN A 106 -0.49 -5.62 2.82
CA ASN A 106 -0.22 -5.73 4.25
C ASN A 106 1.11 -5.08 4.53
N ALA A 107 1.15 -4.36 5.62
CA ALA A 107 2.33 -3.64 6.03
C ALA A 107 2.28 -3.38 7.54
N ASP A 108 3.43 -3.12 8.15
CA ASP A 108 3.44 -2.49 9.47
C ASP A 108 2.74 -1.11 9.42
N VAL A 109 2.33 -0.55 10.56
CA VAL A 109 1.52 0.68 10.58
C VAL A 109 2.22 1.88 9.92
N VAL A 110 3.54 1.98 10.07
CA VAL A 110 4.32 3.10 9.51
C VAL A 110 4.34 3.03 7.99
N ALA A 111 4.65 1.85 7.47
CA ALA A 111 4.58 1.51 6.07
C ALA A 111 3.19 1.72 5.47
N MET A 112 2.17 1.24 6.19
CA MET A 112 0.78 1.32 5.81
C MET A 112 0.35 2.76 5.52
N HIS A 113 0.72 3.70 6.40
CA HIS A 113 0.46 5.13 6.23
C HIS A 113 1.16 5.71 5.01
N LYS A 114 2.38 5.24 4.68
CA LYS A 114 3.08 5.68 3.46
C LYS A 114 2.41 5.15 2.19
N LEU A 115 1.94 3.90 2.18
CA LEU A 115 1.25 3.30 1.04
C LEU A 115 -0.10 3.97 0.79
N THR A 116 -0.84 4.25 1.85
CA THR A 116 -2.21 4.79 1.77
C THR A 116 -2.24 6.29 1.58
N GLY A 117 -1.26 7.01 2.14
CA GLY A 117 -1.21 8.46 2.15
C GLY A 117 -1.77 9.08 3.43
N PHE A 118 -2.20 8.29 4.41
CA PHE A 118 -2.59 8.82 5.72
C PHE A 118 -1.35 9.21 6.54
N ILE A 119 -1.52 10.13 7.50
CA ILE A 119 -0.46 10.49 8.43
C ILE A 119 -0.34 9.49 9.59
N SER A 120 0.88 9.34 10.11
CA SER A 120 1.16 8.46 11.24
C SER A 120 0.72 9.07 12.59
N HIS A 121 0.86 8.28 13.66
CA HIS A 121 0.54 8.57 15.07
C HIS A 121 0.95 9.94 15.65
N SER A 122 1.72 10.75 14.93
CA SER A 122 2.05 12.12 15.34
C SER A 122 0.93 13.14 15.04
N GLY A 123 -0.09 12.76 14.25
CA GLY A 123 -1.26 13.59 13.97
C GLY A 123 -2.39 13.44 14.98
N ASN A 124 -3.38 14.34 14.92
CA ASN A 124 -4.64 14.16 15.64
C ASN A 124 -5.47 13.00 15.05
N HIS A 125 -5.24 12.60 13.79
CA HIS A 125 -6.03 11.59 13.09
C HIS A 125 -5.50 10.16 13.29
N PHE A 126 -6.37 9.20 13.59
CA PHE A 126 -6.01 7.78 13.71
C PHE A 126 -5.87 7.03 12.37
N GLY A 127 -6.30 7.62 11.25
CA GLY A 127 -5.85 7.24 9.91
C GLY A 127 -6.73 6.24 9.16
N ASN A 128 -6.13 5.20 8.57
CA ASN A 128 -6.69 4.38 7.49
C ASN A 128 -8.09 3.79 7.72
N PHE A 129 -8.41 3.45 8.97
CA PHE A 129 -9.63 2.74 9.32
C PHE A 129 -10.68 3.65 9.93
N CYS A 130 -10.26 4.75 10.58
CA CYS A 130 -11.18 5.67 11.22
C CYS A 130 -10.77 7.13 11.15
N THR A 131 -11.79 7.99 11.12
CA THR A 131 -11.65 9.45 11.13
C THR A 131 -11.65 10.01 12.55
N ILE A 132 -11.39 9.18 13.56
CA ILE A 132 -11.37 9.60 14.96
C ILE A 132 -10.18 10.55 15.15
N ASP A 133 -10.42 11.63 15.89
CA ASP A 133 -9.36 12.47 16.42
C ASP A 133 -8.87 11.96 17.78
N LYS A 134 -7.61 12.22 18.11
CA LYS A 134 -6.99 11.84 19.39
C LYS A 134 -7.76 12.36 20.60
N ALA A 135 -8.42 13.51 20.47
CA ALA A 135 -9.30 14.08 21.49
C ALA A 135 -10.55 13.23 21.77
N GLN A 136 -10.93 12.38 20.81
CA GLN A 136 -12.13 11.54 20.82
C GLN A 136 -11.79 10.05 21.00
N ILE A 137 -10.60 9.72 21.51
CA ILE A 137 -10.13 8.33 21.65
C ILE A 137 -11.05 7.47 22.55
N GLU A 138 -11.80 8.12 23.45
CA GLU A 138 -12.75 7.46 24.34
C GLU A 138 -14.10 7.13 23.67
N GLU A 139 -14.34 7.64 22.45
CA GLU A 139 -15.56 7.40 21.68
C GLU A 139 -15.53 6.04 20.98
N ILE A 140 -15.59 4.97 21.78
CA ILE A 140 -15.53 3.59 21.34
C ILE A 140 -16.95 2.99 21.26
N GLY A 141 -17.31 2.43 20.11
CA GLY A 141 -18.55 1.67 19.92
C GLY A 141 -19.20 1.86 18.55
N PRO A 142 -20.12 0.94 18.15
CA PRO A 142 -20.75 0.95 16.84
C PRO A 142 -21.62 2.18 16.56
N GLN A 143 -22.02 2.93 17.59
CA GLN A 143 -22.74 4.19 17.47
C GLN A 143 -21.91 5.32 16.85
N PHE A 144 -20.58 5.18 16.85
CA PHE A 144 -19.65 6.18 16.35
C PHE A 144 -19.26 5.83 14.91
N HIS A 145 -19.88 6.48 13.93
CA HIS A 145 -19.68 6.22 12.50
C HIS A 145 -18.41 6.89 11.93
N TYR A 146 -17.27 6.66 12.56
CA TYR A 146 -15.99 7.24 12.14
C TYR A 146 -15.29 6.40 11.07
N ILE A 147 -15.98 6.05 9.98
CA ILE A 147 -15.42 5.19 8.93
C ILE A 147 -14.74 6.03 7.84
N CYS A 148 -13.49 5.71 7.54
CA CYS A 148 -12.82 6.27 6.37
C CYS A 148 -13.48 5.75 5.08
N SER A 149 -14.12 6.65 4.33
CA SER A 149 -14.77 6.31 3.07
C SER A 149 -13.91 6.74 1.87
N TYR A 150 -13.90 5.92 0.82
CA TYR A 150 -13.29 6.28 -0.46
C TYR A 150 -13.83 7.61 -1.02
N GLN A 151 -15.13 7.84 -0.82
CA GLN A 151 -15.84 9.04 -1.27
C GLN A 151 -15.30 10.32 -0.62
N ASN A 152 -14.83 10.26 0.63
CA ASN A 152 -14.21 11.39 1.32
C ASN A 152 -12.71 11.44 1.08
N HIS A 153 -12.06 10.28 1.01
CA HIS A 153 -10.62 10.16 0.86
C HIS A 153 -10.13 10.67 -0.52
N LYS A 154 -10.72 10.17 -1.62
CA LYS A 154 -10.22 10.46 -2.97
C LYS A 154 -10.30 11.95 -3.33
N PRO A 155 -11.41 12.69 -3.08
CA PRO A 155 -11.46 14.11 -3.36
C PRO A 155 -10.46 14.92 -2.53
N THR A 156 -10.22 14.53 -1.28
CA THR A 156 -9.24 15.21 -0.41
C THR A 156 -7.81 15.04 -0.92
N ILE A 157 -7.46 13.87 -1.44
CA ILE A 157 -6.18 13.67 -2.13
C ILE A 157 -6.08 14.57 -3.37
N VAL A 158 -7.15 14.70 -4.17
CA VAL A 158 -7.17 15.60 -5.33
C VAL A 158 -6.94 17.05 -4.89
N LYS A 159 -7.62 17.52 -3.83
CA LYS A 159 -7.37 18.85 -3.25
C LYS A 159 -5.90 19.02 -2.87
N TRP A 160 -5.29 18.01 -2.24
CA TRP A 160 -3.89 18.03 -1.85
C TRP A 160 -2.93 18.13 -3.06
N ILE A 161 -3.21 17.39 -4.14
CA ILE A 161 -2.37 17.39 -5.36
C ILE A 161 -2.31 18.81 -5.95
N TRP A 162 -3.46 19.47 -6.08
CA TRP A 162 -3.59 20.79 -6.70
C TRP A 162 -3.28 21.96 -5.75
N ALA A 163 -3.16 21.71 -4.45
CA ALA A 163 -2.85 22.71 -3.45
C ALA A 163 -1.39 23.22 -3.53
N SER A 164 -1.19 24.47 -3.12
CA SER A 164 0.14 25.05 -2.89
C SER A 164 0.85 24.35 -1.72
N PRO A 165 2.17 24.45 -1.58
CA PRO A 165 2.90 23.82 -0.47
C PRO A 165 2.37 24.20 0.93
N GLN A 166 1.94 25.45 1.13
CA GLN A 166 1.34 25.92 2.38
C GLN A 166 -0.01 25.25 2.62
N HIS A 167 -0.89 25.28 1.62
CA HIS A 167 -2.23 24.73 1.70
C HIS A 167 -2.24 23.20 1.81
N ARG A 168 -1.21 22.52 1.29
CA ARG A 168 -0.98 21.08 1.53
C ARG A 168 -0.78 20.74 3.00
N GLN A 169 -0.09 21.59 3.75
CA GLN A 169 0.11 21.37 5.19
C GLN A 169 -1.21 21.55 5.94
N GLU A 170 -2.02 22.53 5.55
CA GLU A 170 -3.37 22.75 6.11
C GLU A 170 -4.26 21.52 5.88
N ILE A 171 -4.31 21.01 4.64
CA ILE A 171 -5.07 19.79 4.30
C ILE A 171 -4.58 18.58 5.12
N VAL A 172 -3.27 18.43 5.28
CA VAL A 172 -2.70 17.34 6.09
C VAL A 172 -3.08 17.47 7.56
N SER A 173 -3.13 18.70 8.09
CA SER A 173 -3.53 18.95 9.47
C SER A 173 -5.02 18.70 9.68
N GLU A 174 -5.87 19.12 8.75
CA GLU A 174 -7.32 19.03 8.84
C GLU A 174 -7.84 17.62 8.58
N TYR A 175 -7.32 16.94 7.54
CA TYR A 175 -7.85 15.66 7.08
C TYR A 175 -6.93 14.47 7.31
N GLY A 176 -5.69 14.71 7.74
CA GLY A 176 -4.73 13.62 7.99
C GLY A 176 -4.28 12.86 6.74
N VAL A 177 -4.41 13.44 5.54
CA VAL A 177 -4.09 12.76 4.28
C VAL A 177 -3.17 13.58 3.38
N LYS A 178 -2.34 12.86 2.61
CA LYS A 178 -1.43 13.38 1.58
C LYS A 178 -1.35 12.40 0.42
N TYR A 179 -0.85 12.88 -0.72
CA TYR A 179 -0.68 12.04 -1.90
C TYR A 179 0.27 10.86 -1.66
N SER A 180 -0.20 9.69 -2.10
CA SER A 180 0.56 8.47 -2.29
C SER A 180 0.44 8.06 -3.75
N ILE A 181 1.53 7.60 -4.36
CA ILE A 181 1.53 7.15 -5.75
C ILE A 181 0.60 5.95 -6.00
N TRP A 182 0.27 5.18 -4.97
CA TRP A 182 -0.73 4.11 -5.06
C TRP A 182 -2.10 4.60 -5.52
N GLN A 183 -2.40 5.89 -5.30
CA GLN A 183 -3.64 6.53 -5.72
C GLN A 183 -3.77 6.64 -7.25
N ASP A 184 -2.69 6.43 -8.00
CA ASP A 184 -2.72 6.42 -9.46
C ASP A 184 -3.33 5.13 -10.04
N LEU A 185 -3.41 4.06 -9.25
CA LEU A 185 -4.10 2.84 -9.63
C LEU A 185 -5.60 3.06 -9.55
N GLN A 186 -6.31 2.90 -10.67
CA GLN A 186 -7.75 3.19 -10.77
C GLN A 186 -8.60 2.35 -9.81
N TYR A 187 -8.18 1.11 -9.56
CA TYR A 187 -8.87 0.16 -8.69
C TYR A 187 -8.48 0.30 -7.21
N TRP A 188 -7.51 1.14 -6.87
CA TRP A 188 -6.97 1.22 -5.51
C TRP A 188 -7.86 2.04 -4.57
N ASP A 189 -8.26 1.40 -3.48
CA ASP A 189 -8.97 2.00 -2.35
C ASP A 189 -8.15 1.85 -1.05
N ALA A 190 -7.49 2.94 -0.67
CA ALA A 190 -6.64 2.99 0.52
C ALA A 190 -7.39 2.76 1.84
N THR A 191 -8.72 2.90 1.87
CA THR A 191 -9.50 2.70 3.09
C THR A 191 -9.96 1.25 3.29
N ARG A 192 -9.79 0.39 2.27
CA ARG A 192 -10.29 -0.99 2.28
C ARG A 192 -9.28 -2.04 1.85
N MET A 193 -8.29 -1.66 1.04
CA MET A 193 -7.35 -2.60 0.42
C MET A 193 -6.03 -2.72 1.20
N VAL A 194 -6.02 -2.34 2.47
CA VAL A 194 -4.81 -2.41 3.30
C VAL A 194 -5.11 -3.00 4.66
N ASN A 195 -4.31 -3.97 5.09
CA ASN A 195 -4.42 -4.56 6.43
C ASN A 195 -3.13 -4.34 7.22
N PRO A 196 -3.25 -4.07 8.54
CA PRO A 196 -2.10 -4.01 9.41
C PRO A 196 -1.49 -5.40 9.57
N ASP A 197 -0.17 -5.50 9.53
CA ASP A 197 0.51 -6.77 9.75
C ASP A 197 0.31 -7.25 11.20
N ILE A 198 -0.26 -8.46 11.35
CA ILE A 198 -0.59 -9.06 12.64
C ILE A 198 0.66 -9.24 13.50
N MET A 199 1.81 -9.60 12.89
CA MET A 199 3.04 -9.87 13.63
C MET A 199 3.55 -8.65 14.40
N HIS A 200 3.31 -7.43 13.89
CA HIS A 200 3.83 -6.20 14.50
C HIS A 200 2.79 -5.45 15.33
N ASN A 201 1.51 -5.76 15.16
CA ASN A 201 0.42 -5.01 15.77
C ASN A 201 -0.37 -5.78 16.83
N LEU A 202 -0.36 -7.12 16.81
CA LEU A 202 -1.13 -7.96 17.72
C LEU A 202 -0.26 -8.90 18.56
N ILE A 203 0.91 -9.28 18.05
CA ILE A 203 1.85 -10.19 18.74
C ILE A 203 3.06 -9.37 19.17
N LEU A 204 2.88 -8.52 20.19
CA LEU A 204 3.94 -7.72 20.81
C LEU A 204 4.56 -8.43 22.02
#